data_AF-A0A5S3YQW2-F1
#
_entry.id   AF-A0A5S3YQW2-F1
#
_cell.length_a   1.000
_cell.length_b   1.000
_cell.length_c   1.000
_cell.angle_alpha   90.00
_cell.angle_beta   90.00
_cell.angle_gamma   90.00
#
_symmetry.space_group_name_H-M   'P 1'
#
loop_
_entity.id
_entity.type
_entity.pdbx_description
1 polymer ?
#
loop_
_entity_poly.entity_id
_entity_poly.type
_entity_poly.pdbx_seq_one_letter_code
_entity_poly.pdbx_strand_id
1 'polypeptide(L)'
;MEKQQRQDILTLSWSIHDQVEEAIRTHPASRADENWQEKQRLLMADMALHLLQTALKPGELQKEKLVNNLNAILTLSDDYIENVDLRKVSGSIYETHE
;
A
#
# COMPACT_ATOMS: atom_id res chain seq x y z
N MET A 1 -6.01 11.56 -18.41
CA MET A 1 -5.13 10.45 -18.83
C MET A 1 -5.80 9.70 -19.96
N GLU A 2 -5.08 9.43 -21.04
CA GLU A 2 -5.62 8.66 -22.15
C GLU A 2 -5.87 7.19 -21.77
N LYS A 3 -6.83 6.54 -22.43
CA LYS A 3 -7.24 5.16 -22.11
C LYS A 3 -6.06 4.18 -22.25
N GLN A 4 -5.27 4.31 -23.32
CA GLN A 4 -4.13 3.43 -23.56
C GLN A 4 -3.05 3.61 -22.50
N GLN A 5 -2.65 4.87 -22.26
CA GLN A 5 -1.67 5.20 -21.23
C GLN A 5 -2.08 4.66 -19.84
N ARG A 6 -3.37 4.77 -19.48
CA ARG A 6 -3.90 4.20 -18.24
C ARG A 6 -3.74 2.69 -18.19
N GLN A 7 -4.08 2.01 -19.28
CA GLN A 7 -3.97 0.55 -19.37
C GLN A 7 -2.51 0.11 -19.29
N ASP A 8 -1.59 0.84 -19.93
CA ASP A 8 -0.16 0.54 -19.88
C ASP A 8 0.39 0.66 -18.45
N ILE A 9 0.00 1.73 -17.73
CA ILE A 9 0.37 1.90 -16.32
C ILE A 9 -0.19 0.76 -15.46
N LEU A 10 -1.45 0.38 -15.65
CA LEU A 10 -2.05 -0.73 -14.91
C LEU A 10 -1.32 -2.06 -15.19
N THR A 11 -1.06 -2.38 -16.46
CA THR A 11 -0.34 -3.59 -16.85
C THR A 11 1.06 -3.63 -16.22
N LEU A 12 1.80 -2.52 -16.30
CA LEU A 12 3.13 -2.43 -15.68
C LEU A 12 3.04 -2.57 -14.16
N SER A 13 2.04 -1.96 -13.52
CA SER A 13 1.88 -2.04 -12.06
C SER A 13 1.66 -3.48 -11.56
N TRP A 14 0.99 -4.33 -12.33
CA TRP A 14 0.84 -5.76 -12.00
C TRP A 14 2.19 -6.48 -12.07
N SER A 15 2.97 -6.23 -13.12
CA SER A 15 4.30 -6.84 -13.24
C SER A 15 5.27 -6.39 -12.13
N ILE A 16 5.19 -5.14 -11.68
CA ILE A 16 5.99 -4.64 -10.56
C ILE A 16 5.50 -5.25 -9.24
N HIS A 17 4.17 -5.32 -9.03
CA HIS A 17 3.57 -5.96 -7.86
C HIS A 17 4.10 -7.38 -7.68
N ASP A 18 4.09 -8.20 -8.73
CA ASP A 18 4.55 -9.60 -8.64
C ASP A 18 6.04 -9.70 -8.24
N GLN A 19 6.87 -8.75 -8.69
CA GLN A 19 8.29 -8.70 -8.30
C GLN A 19 8.47 -8.28 -6.84
N VAL A 20 7.68 -7.31 -6.37
CA VAL A 20 7.73 -6.85 -4.98
C VAL A 20 7.19 -7.91 -4.03
N GLU A 21 6.08 -8.58 -4.37
CA GLU A 21 5.52 -9.69 -3.60
C GLU A 21 6.54 -10.83 -3.46
N GLU A 22 7.27 -11.14 -4.54
CA GLU A 22 8.32 -12.14 -4.47
C GLU A 22 9.48 -11.73 -3.55
N ALA A 23 9.89 -10.47 -3.61
CA ALA A 23 10.90 -9.94 -2.72
C ALA A 23 10.45 -10.00 -1.24
N ILE A 24 9.18 -9.68 -0.95
CA ILE A 24 8.60 -9.80 0.40
C ILE A 24 8.61 -11.25 0.87
N ARG A 25 8.16 -12.17 0.01
CA ARG A 25 8.04 -13.61 0.31
C ARG A 25 9.38 -14.24 0.63
N THR A 26 10.43 -13.87 -0.09
CA THR A 26 11.79 -14.39 0.08
C THR A 26 12.60 -13.64 1.15
N HIS A 27 12.11 -12.49 1.64
CA HIS A 27 12.80 -11.72 2.66
C HIS A 27 12.78 -12.44 4.03
N PRO A 28 13.94 -12.74 4.63
CA PRO A 28 14.05 -13.60 5.81
C PRO A 28 13.52 -12.95 7.10
N ALA A 29 13.50 -11.62 7.17
CA ALA A 29 13.10 -10.91 8.38
C ALA A 29 11.63 -11.14 8.77
N SER A 30 11.43 -11.19 10.08
CA SER A 30 10.19 -11.11 10.83
C SER A 30 10.13 -9.79 11.59
N ARG A 31 8.98 -9.46 12.20
CA ARG A 31 8.75 -8.18 12.88
C ARG A 31 9.72 -7.86 14.03
N ALA A 32 10.31 -8.89 14.65
CA ALA A 32 11.24 -8.71 15.77
C ALA A 32 12.70 -8.57 15.32
N ASP A 33 12.98 -8.76 14.03
CA ASP A 33 14.35 -8.75 13.52
C ASP A 33 14.83 -7.33 13.20
N GLU A 34 16.14 -7.08 13.38
CA GLU A 34 16.77 -5.78 13.04
C GLU A 34 16.53 -5.38 11.58
N ASN A 35 16.42 -6.37 10.69
CA ASN A 35 16.17 -6.17 9.26
C ASN A 35 14.68 -5.99 8.92
N TRP A 36 13.78 -5.91 9.90
CA TRP A 36 12.35 -5.70 9.68
C TRP A 36 12.07 -4.46 8.83
N GLN A 37 12.81 -3.37 9.07
CA GLN A 37 12.64 -2.12 8.33
C GLN A 37 12.87 -2.28 6.82
N GLU A 38 13.72 -3.20 6.37
CA GLU A 38 13.90 -3.46 4.93
C GLU A 38 12.68 -4.17 4.34
N LYS A 39 12.17 -5.19 5.04
CA LYS A 39 10.93 -5.87 4.64
C LYS A 39 9.72 -4.93 4.67
N GLN A 40 9.68 -4.00 5.62
CA GLN A 40 8.64 -2.99 5.74
C GLN A 40 8.63 -2.01 4.57
N ARG A 41 9.80 -1.63 4.03
CA ARG A 41 9.90 -0.85 2.79
C ARG A 41 9.27 -1.59 1.60
N LEU A 42 9.51 -2.89 1.47
CA LEU A 42 8.91 -3.72 0.41
C LEU A 42 7.39 -3.82 0.58
N LEU A 43 6.90 -4.06 1.80
CA LEU A 43 5.47 -4.07 2.10
C LEU A 43 4.80 -2.72 1.78
N MET A 44 5.47 -1.61 2.05
CA MET A 44 4.97 -0.28 1.72
C MET A 44 4.90 -0.05 0.20
N ALA A 45 5.92 -0.51 -0.54
CA ALA A 45 5.92 -0.45 -2.00
C ALA A 45 4.78 -1.26 -2.61
N ASP A 46 4.51 -2.45 -2.08
CA ASP A 46 3.40 -3.30 -2.49
C ASP A 46 2.03 -2.63 -2.26
N MET A 47 1.82 -2.10 -1.06
CA MET A 47 0.57 -1.38 -0.75
C MET A 47 0.40 -0.09 -1.58
N ALA A 48 1.48 0.59 -1.96
CA ALA A 48 1.43 1.72 -2.88
C ALA A 48 0.99 1.30 -4.29
N LEU A 49 1.40 0.12 -4.77
CA LEU A 49 0.94 -0.46 -6.04
C LEU A 49 -0.54 -0.81 -5.98
N HIS A 50 -1.02 -1.40 -4.88
CA HIS A 50 -2.45 -1.64 -4.67
C HIS A 50 -3.28 -0.34 -4.68
N LEU A 51 -2.77 0.74 -4.07
CA LEU A 51 -3.41 2.06 -4.12
C LEU A 51 -3.45 2.60 -5.56
N LEU A 52 -2.33 2.54 -6.28
CA LEU A 52 -2.25 2.97 -7.68
C LEU A 52 -3.23 2.20 -8.57
N GLN A 53 -3.28 0.88 -8.45
CA GLN A 53 -4.20 0.01 -9.17
C GLN A 53 -5.66 0.36 -8.84
N THR A 54 -5.97 0.61 -7.56
CA THR A 54 -7.31 0.98 -7.10
C THR A 54 -7.74 2.34 -7.66
N ALA A 55 -6.85 3.33 -7.66
CA ALA A 55 -7.13 4.68 -8.13
C ALA A 55 -7.24 4.78 -9.66
N LEU A 56 -6.47 3.97 -10.40
CA LEU A 56 -6.46 4.00 -11.86
C LEU A 56 -7.43 3.02 -12.51
N LYS A 57 -8.00 2.07 -11.76
CA LYS A 57 -8.99 1.12 -12.30
C LYS A 57 -10.19 1.89 -12.90
N PRO A 58 -10.58 1.61 -14.16
CA PRO A 58 -11.75 2.24 -14.77
C PRO A 58 -13.04 1.96 -14.01
N GLY A 59 -13.96 2.92 -14.02
CA GLY A 59 -15.25 2.85 -13.32
C GLY A 59 -15.26 3.69 -12.04
N GLU A 60 -16.21 3.39 -11.17
CA GLU A 60 -16.30 4.03 -9.87
C GLU A 60 -15.16 3.60 -8.95
N LEU A 61 -14.67 4.55 -8.15
CA LEU A 61 -13.66 4.28 -7.14
C LEU A 61 -14.23 3.36 -6.08
N GLN A 62 -13.60 2.19 -5.89
CA GLN A 62 -13.95 1.24 -4.84
C GLN A 62 -13.53 1.83 -3.48
N LYS A 63 -14.43 2.56 -2.82
CA LYS A 63 -14.15 3.28 -1.56
C LYS A 63 -13.59 2.38 -0.47
N GLU A 64 -14.14 1.19 -0.31
CA GLU A 64 -13.66 0.21 0.67
C GLU A 64 -12.20 -0.18 0.42
N LYS A 65 -11.81 -0.41 -0.85
CA LYS A 65 -10.42 -0.70 -1.20
C LYS A 65 -9.51 0.50 -0.95
N LEU A 66 -9.96 1.71 -1.24
CA LEU A 66 -9.21 2.92 -0.92
C LEU A 66 -8.93 2.99 0.59
N VAL A 67 -9.94 2.78 1.42
CA VAL A 67 -9.80 2.78 2.89
C VAL A 67 -8.80 1.73 3.34
N ASN A 68 -8.90 0.49 2.84
CA ASN A 68 -7.98 -0.58 3.20
C ASN A 68 -6.54 -0.28 2.77
N ASN A 69 -6.34 0.27 1.57
CA ASN A 69 -5.01 0.66 1.08
C ASN A 69 -4.39 1.75 1.97
N LEU A 70 -5.16 2.79 2.30
CA LEU A 70 -4.70 3.87 3.17
C LEU A 70 -4.39 3.38 4.57
N ASN A 71 -5.26 2.54 5.14
CA ASN A 71 -5.04 1.97 6.46
C ASN A 71 -3.73 1.19 6.54
N ALA A 72 -3.46 0.33 5.55
CA ALA A 72 -2.24 -0.45 5.49
C ALA A 72 -1.00 0.43 5.30
N ILE A 73 -1.04 1.42 4.40
CA ILE A 73 0.07 2.35 4.18
C ILE A 73 0.41 3.11 5.46
N LEU A 74 -0.60 3.68 6.15
CA LEU A 74 -0.38 4.41 7.40
C LEU A 74 0.18 3.51 8.50
N THR A 75 -0.37 2.30 8.64
CA THR A 75 0.09 1.32 9.64
C THR A 75 1.53 0.89 9.41
N LEU A 76 1.93 0.71 8.15
CA LEU A 76 3.31 0.39 7.76
C LEU A 76 4.24 1.61 7.87
N SER A 77 3.71 2.82 7.77
CA SER A 77 4.51 4.06 7.85
C SER A 77 4.77 4.52 9.29
N ASP A 78 3.97 4.03 10.25
CA ASP A 78 4.01 4.44 11.67
C ASP A 78 5.42 4.36 12.28
N ASP A 79 6.15 3.28 12.00
CA ASP A 79 7.49 3.08 12.57
C ASP A 79 8.56 4.06 12.00
N TYR A 80 8.23 4.83 10.96
CA TYR A 80 9.14 5.84 10.36
C TYR A 80 8.81 7.28 10.76
N ILE A 81 7.63 7.54 11.36
CA ILE A 81 7.12 8.89 11.60
C ILE A 81 6.87 9.07 13.10
N GLU A 82 7.83 9.66 13.81
CA GLU A 82 7.81 9.74 15.28
C GLU A 82 6.80 10.76 15.84
N ASN A 83 6.37 11.73 15.04
CA ASN A 83 5.61 12.88 15.50
C ASN A 83 4.08 12.72 15.41
N VAL A 84 3.58 11.63 14.85
CA VAL A 84 2.15 11.32 14.72
C VAL A 84 1.93 9.83 14.90
N ASP A 85 0.94 9.45 15.70
CA ASP A 85 0.46 8.07 15.80
C ASP A 85 -0.40 7.73 14.56
N LEU A 86 0.27 7.27 13.50
CA LEU A 86 -0.37 6.95 12.22
C LEU A 86 -1.27 5.72 12.33
N ARG A 87 -1.00 4.78 13.25
CA ARG A 87 -1.90 3.66 13.55
C ARG A 87 -3.23 4.13 14.14
N LYS A 88 -3.20 5.09 15.05
CA LYS A 88 -4.44 5.69 15.58
C LYS A 88 -5.22 6.42 14.49
N VAL A 89 -4.52 7.20 13.66
CA VAL A 89 -5.15 7.87 12.51
C VAL A 89 -5.75 6.84 11.55
N SER A 90 -5.03 5.76 11.24
CA SER A 90 -5.48 4.72 10.31
C SER A 90 -6.76 4.02 10.78
N GLY A 91 -6.94 3.83 12.10
CA GLY A 91 -8.16 3.28 12.69
C GLY A 91 -9.38 4.19 12.46
N SER A 92 -9.20 5.51 12.60
CA SER A 92 -10.29 6.48 12.43
C SER A 92 -10.83 6.58 10.99
N ILE A 93 -10.11 6.08 9.98
CA ILE A 93 -10.58 6.10 8.58
C ILE A 93 -11.82 5.22 8.38
N TYR A 94 -12.04 4.24 9.25
CA TYR A 94 -13.24 3.39 9.24
C TYR A 94 -14.43 4.03 9.99
N GLU A 95 -14.21 5.11 10.72
CA GLU A 95 -15.27 5.80 11.45
C GLU A 95 -16.11 6.63 10.46
N THR A 96 -17.43 6.60 10.64
CA THR A 96 -18.32 7.44 9.82
C THR A 96 -18.30 8.85 10.42
N HIS A 97 -17.98 9.87 9.62
CA HIS A 97 -18.21 11.26 10.02
C HIS A 97 -19.73 11.52 10.02
N GLU A 98 -20.32 11.65 11.20
CA GLU A 98 -21.66 12.24 11.38
C GLU A 98 -21.63 13.77 11.22
#